data_AF-A0A0G1QWT8-F1
#
_entry.id   AF-A0A0G1QWT8-F1
#
_cell.length_a   1.000
_cell.length_b   1.000
_cell.length_c   1.000
_cell.angle_alpha   90.00
_cell.angle_beta   90.00
_cell.angle_gamma   90.00
#
_symmetry.space_group_name_H-M   'P 1'
#
loop_
_entity.id
_entity.type
_entity.pdbx_description
1 polymer ?
#
loop_
_entity_poly.entity_id
_entity_poly.type
_entity_poly.pdbx_seq_one_letter_code
_entity_poly.pdbx_strand_id
1 'polypeptide(L)'
;MLGFRGAFRYIANPDVFTLELTAIKKVREKYKNLWLMIPFVRSPGELAKVRRLVAAEGLFSGPTFKFWMMVELPVNVILLEEFIKVGIDGVSVGSNDLTMLIEGTDRDNETVATAFDERSPAVLWALKRVVKTCAKAGVSSSICGQAPSTYDDLVAELVEMGITSVSVNPDAVNRVRHVILDTERKLIS
;
A
#
# COMPACT_ATOMS: atom_id res chain seq x y z
N MET A 1 -4.45 17.85 1.73
CA MET A 1 -4.07 16.60 1.05
C MET A 1 -2.75 16.69 0.29
N LEU A 2 -2.58 17.65 -0.63
CA LEU A 2 -1.36 17.82 -1.45
C LEU A 2 -0.35 18.78 -0.78
N GLY A 3 0.79 18.27 -0.30
CA GLY A 3 1.79 19.14 0.34
C GLY A 3 2.96 18.42 1.02
N PHE A 4 3.54 19.04 2.04
CA PHE A 4 4.72 18.56 2.78
C PHE A 4 4.39 17.35 3.68
N ARG A 5 4.36 16.15 3.10
CA ARG A 5 4.02 14.88 3.78
C ARG A 5 4.68 13.65 3.14
N GLY A 6 4.59 12.53 3.87
CA GLY A 6 5.11 11.20 3.51
C GLY A 6 6.60 11.20 3.21
N ALA A 7 7.02 10.42 2.21
CA ALA A 7 8.42 10.24 1.83
C ALA A 7 9.20 11.55 1.66
N PHE A 8 8.55 12.61 1.18
CA PHE A 8 9.18 13.92 1.04
C PHE A 8 9.72 14.46 2.37
N ARG A 9 9.00 14.28 3.49
CA ARG A 9 9.46 14.72 4.83
C ARG A 9 10.69 13.95 5.27
N TYR A 10 10.77 12.66 4.94
CA TYR A 10 11.92 11.82 5.28
C TYR A 10 13.19 12.26 4.56
N ILE A 11 13.06 12.79 3.34
CA ILE A 11 14.19 13.31 2.57
C ILE A 11 14.55 14.75 3.00
N ALA A 12 13.54 15.57 3.30
CA ALA A 12 13.75 16.95 3.71
C ALA A 12 14.33 17.07 5.13
N ASN A 13 13.95 16.16 6.03
CA ASN A 13 14.43 16.10 7.41
C ASN A 13 14.93 14.68 7.76
N PRO A 14 16.09 14.26 7.21
CA PRO A 14 16.59 12.90 7.38
C PRO A 14 16.87 12.55 8.84
N ASP A 15 17.29 13.50 9.67
CA ASP A 15 17.57 13.26 11.10
C ASP A 15 16.33 12.75 11.86
N VAL A 16 15.15 13.31 11.57
CA VAL A 16 13.89 12.87 12.18
C VAL A 16 13.55 11.45 11.72
N PHE A 17 13.75 11.15 10.44
CA PHE A 17 13.50 9.82 9.91
C PHE A 17 14.48 8.77 10.47
N THR A 18 15.75 9.13 10.65
CA THR A 18 16.75 8.27 11.31
C THR A 18 16.33 7.88 12.74
N LEU A 19 15.71 8.80 13.49
CA LEU A 19 15.17 8.47 14.82
C LEU A 19 14.04 7.43 14.74
N GLU A 20 13.12 7.56 13.77
CA GLU A 20 12.06 6.57 13.54
C GLU A 20 12.63 5.20 13.13
N LEU A 21 13.61 5.18 12.22
CA LEU A 21 14.29 3.96 11.77
C LEU A 21 15.06 3.27 12.91
N THR A 22 15.70 4.05 13.78
CA THR A 22 16.37 3.54 14.99
C THR A 22 15.37 2.85 15.92
N ALA A 23 14.19 3.45 16.13
CA ALA A 23 13.14 2.83 16.93
C ALA A 23 12.64 1.51 16.31
N ILE A 24 12.42 1.49 14.99
CA ILE A 24 12.03 0.27 14.25
C ILE A 24 13.09 -0.82 14.39
N LYS A 25 14.37 -0.47 14.25
CA LYS A 25 15.49 -1.40 14.40
C LYS A 25 15.51 -2.04 15.79
N LYS A 26 15.32 -1.24 16.84
CA LYS A 26 15.23 -1.71 18.23
C LYS A 26 14.07 -2.69 18.44
N VAL A 27 12.90 -2.42 17.87
CA VAL A 27 11.76 -3.37 17.94
C VAL A 27 12.10 -4.67 17.20
N ARG A 28 12.79 -4.58 16.06
CA ARG A 28 13.20 -5.74 15.25
C ARG A 28 14.28 -6.62 15.89
N GLU A 29 15.00 -6.13 16.89
CA GLU A 29 15.88 -6.98 17.71
C GLU A 29 15.06 -8.09 18.38
N LYS A 30 13.86 -7.76 18.86
CA LYS A 30 12.92 -8.68 19.51
C LYS A 30 11.91 -9.33 18.55
N TYR A 31 11.40 -8.60 17.55
CA TYR A 31 10.32 -9.05 16.67
C TYR A 31 10.73 -9.03 15.19
N LYS A 32 10.99 -10.20 14.61
CA LYS A 32 11.52 -10.32 13.24
C LYS A 32 10.49 -10.03 12.13
N ASN A 33 9.21 -9.95 12.47
CA ASN A 33 8.08 -9.77 11.56
C ASN A 33 7.62 -8.31 11.39
N LEU A 34 8.31 -7.32 11.97
CA LEU A 34 8.00 -5.90 11.74
C LEU A 34 8.57 -5.44 10.39
N TRP A 35 7.71 -5.04 9.46
CA TRP A 35 8.12 -4.50 8.16
C TRP A 35 8.02 -2.98 8.12
N LEU A 36 8.68 -2.35 7.14
CA LEU A 36 8.61 -0.91 6.93
C LEU A 36 7.86 -0.62 5.64
N MET A 37 6.84 0.23 5.70
CA MET A 37 6.11 0.70 4.52
C MET A 37 6.22 2.22 4.42
N ILE A 38 6.65 2.72 3.26
CA ILE A 38 6.83 4.15 3.02
C ILE A 38 5.56 4.75 2.39
N PRO A 39 4.95 5.78 3.02
CA PRO A 39 3.76 6.44 2.49
C PRO A 39 4.09 7.60 1.55
N PHE A 40 3.13 7.93 0.70
CA PHE A 40 3.01 9.11 -0.14
C PHE A 40 4.25 9.39 -0.99
N VAL A 41 4.66 8.38 -1.77
CA VAL A 41 5.88 8.41 -2.59
C VAL A 41 5.57 8.86 -4.01
N ARG A 42 6.12 9.99 -4.42
CA ARG A 42 5.80 10.70 -5.68
C ARG A 42 6.60 10.21 -6.89
N SER A 43 7.77 9.61 -6.67
CA SER A 43 8.60 9.14 -7.78
C SER A 43 9.50 7.98 -7.37
N PRO A 44 9.93 7.12 -8.32
CA PRO A 44 10.93 6.09 -8.07
C PRO A 44 12.24 6.67 -7.51
N GLY A 45 12.63 7.88 -7.95
CA GLY A 45 13.79 8.59 -7.43
C GLY A 45 13.64 9.01 -5.96
N GLU A 46 12.43 9.42 -5.55
CA GLU A 46 12.10 9.69 -4.14
C GLU A 46 12.19 8.41 -3.32
N LEU A 47 11.60 7.31 -3.79
CA LEU A 47 11.69 6.01 -3.13
C LEU A 47 13.14 5.54 -2.97
N ALA A 48 13.96 5.70 -4.02
CA ALA A 48 15.36 5.30 -4.01
C ALA A 48 16.18 6.10 -2.97
N LYS A 49 15.89 7.39 -2.79
CA LYS A 49 16.49 8.21 -1.73
C LYS A 49 16.11 7.70 -0.34
N VAL A 50 14.82 7.44 -0.10
CA VAL A 50 14.35 6.87 1.18
C VAL A 50 14.99 5.51 1.43
N ARG A 51 15.05 4.64 0.43
CA ARG A 51 15.68 3.31 0.54
C ARG A 51 17.16 3.40 0.94
N ARG A 52 17.91 4.41 0.47
CA ARG A 52 19.30 4.64 0.89
C ARG A 52 19.41 5.02 2.36
N LEU A 53 18.51 5.87 2.87
CA LEU A 53 18.45 6.21 4.30
C LEU A 53 18.16 4.97 5.15
N VAL A 54 17.19 4.14 4.73
CA VAL A 54 16.88 2.87 5.39
C VAL A 54 18.07 1.91 5.38
N ALA A 55 18.85 1.90 4.29
CA ALA A 55 20.06 1.09 4.18
C ALA A 55 21.19 1.59 5.08
N ALA A 56 21.36 2.90 5.22
CA ALA A 56 22.36 3.49 6.11
C ALA A 56 22.14 3.10 7.58
N GLU A 57 20.88 2.93 8.01
CA GLU A 57 20.52 2.44 9.35
C GLU A 57 20.72 0.91 9.52
N GLY A 58 21.04 0.19 8.44
CA GLY A 58 21.37 -1.23 8.44
C GLY A 58 20.16 -2.16 8.53
N LEU A 59 18.94 -1.70 8.24
CA LEU A 59 17.72 -2.51 8.32
C LEU A 59 17.67 -3.66 7.31
N PHE A 60 18.35 -3.53 6.16
CA PHE A 60 18.43 -4.57 5.13
C PHE A 60 19.43 -5.71 5.46
N SER A 61 20.12 -5.67 6.60
CA SER A 61 21.11 -6.69 6.96
C SER A 61 20.49 -8.06 7.31
N GLY A 62 19.21 -8.09 7.69
CA GLY A 62 18.50 -9.33 8.05
C GLY A 62 17.58 -9.84 6.94
N PRO A 63 17.47 -11.17 6.73
CA PRO A 63 16.68 -11.75 5.64
C PRO A 63 15.16 -11.61 5.83
N THR A 64 14.71 -11.23 7.03
CA THR A 64 13.28 -11.10 7.37
C THR A 64 12.74 -9.68 7.24
N PHE A 65 13.60 -8.69 7.00
CA PHE A 65 13.13 -7.32 6.81
C PHE A 65 12.49 -7.20 5.44
N LYS A 66 11.36 -6.51 5.38
CA LYS A 66 10.65 -6.23 4.14
C LYS A 66 10.45 -4.73 4.01
N PHE A 67 10.72 -4.21 2.82
CA PHE A 67 10.60 -2.81 2.47
C PHE A 67 9.45 -2.64 1.48
N TRP A 68 8.40 -1.98 1.93
CA TRP A 68 7.14 -1.83 1.23
C TRP A 68 6.89 -0.37 0.87
N MET A 69 5.98 -0.15 -0.07
CA MET A 69 5.51 1.17 -0.46
C MET A 69 3.99 1.21 -0.43
N MET A 70 3.41 2.31 0.04
CA MET A 70 1.98 2.55 -0.12
C MET A 70 1.69 3.10 -1.53
N VAL A 71 0.69 2.53 -2.21
CA VAL A 71 0.19 3.01 -3.50
C VAL A 71 -1.02 3.91 -3.22
N GLU A 72 -0.78 5.21 -3.22
CA GLU A 72 -1.76 6.24 -2.86
C GLU A 72 -1.92 7.29 -3.96
N LEU A 73 -0.94 7.43 -4.85
CA LEU A 73 -0.99 8.43 -5.91
C LEU A 73 -1.25 7.75 -7.26
N PRO A 74 -1.95 8.42 -8.21
CA PRO A 74 -2.08 7.92 -9.57
C PRO A 74 -0.73 7.61 -10.24
N VAL A 75 0.33 8.38 -9.93
CA VAL A 75 1.68 8.12 -10.42
C VAL A 75 2.26 6.78 -9.94
N ASN A 76 1.90 6.32 -8.73
CA ASN A 76 2.30 5.00 -8.25
C ASN A 76 1.70 3.89 -9.10
N VAL A 77 0.46 4.05 -9.56
CA VAL A 77 -0.25 3.08 -10.42
C VAL A 77 0.37 3.06 -11.82
N ILE A 78 0.59 4.24 -12.40
CA ILE A 78 1.11 4.41 -13.76
C ILE A 78 2.54 3.88 -13.88
N LEU A 79 3.41 4.22 -12.91
CA LEU A 79 4.84 3.90 -12.94
C LEU A 79 5.23 2.74 -12.02
N LEU A 80 4.28 1.88 -11.63
CA LEU A 80 4.50 0.85 -10.61
C LEU A 80 5.72 -0.04 -10.90
N GLU A 81 5.96 -0.38 -12.16
CA GLU A 81 7.11 -1.18 -12.59
C GLU A 81 8.45 -0.50 -12.24
N GLU A 82 8.53 0.82 -12.37
CA GLU A 82 9.71 1.61 -12.00
C GLU A 82 9.90 1.68 -10.49
N PHE A 83 8.81 1.79 -9.73
CA PHE A 83 8.87 1.71 -8.27
C PHE A 83 9.34 0.32 -7.81
N ILE A 84 8.86 -0.75 -8.46
CA ILE A 84 9.28 -2.13 -8.16
C ILE A 84 10.79 -2.32 -8.37
N LYS A 85 11.35 -1.76 -9.46
CA LYS A 85 12.80 -1.81 -9.74
C LYS A 85 13.68 -1.18 -8.66
N VAL A 86 13.14 -0.32 -7.80
CA VAL A 86 13.87 0.24 -6.65
C VAL A 86 14.16 -0.84 -5.59
N GLY A 87 13.47 -1.98 -5.65
CA GLY A 87 13.68 -3.12 -4.76
C GLY A 87 12.76 -3.09 -3.54
N ILE A 88 11.46 -2.98 -3.78
CA ILE A 88 10.41 -3.19 -2.77
C ILE A 88 9.97 -4.66 -2.77
N ASP A 89 9.63 -5.17 -1.59
CA ASP A 89 9.10 -6.53 -1.41
C ASP A 89 7.58 -6.61 -1.63
N GLY A 90 6.89 -5.48 -1.49
CA GLY A 90 5.44 -5.43 -1.61
C GLY A 90 4.90 -4.01 -1.68
N VAL A 91 3.63 -3.92 -2.05
CA VAL A 91 2.86 -2.69 -1.98
C VAL A 91 1.58 -2.89 -1.19
N SER A 92 1.09 -1.83 -0.55
CA SER A 92 -0.29 -1.76 -0.05
C SER A 92 -1.00 -0.58 -0.69
N VAL A 93 -2.15 -0.81 -1.31
CA VAL A 93 -2.99 0.27 -1.83
C VAL A 93 -3.66 0.96 -0.65
N GLY A 94 -3.42 2.26 -0.50
CA GLY A 94 -4.17 3.11 0.43
C GLY A 94 -5.41 3.61 -0.28
N SER A 95 -6.52 2.87 -0.18
CA SER A 95 -7.72 3.11 -0.99
C SER A 95 -8.29 4.52 -0.83
N ASN A 96 -8.25 5.07 0.39
CA ASN A 96 -8.74 6.42 0.67
C ASN A 96 -8.01 7.49 -0.15
N ASP A 97 -6.68 7.59 0.00
CA ASP A 97 -5.87 8.62 -0.67
C ASP A 97 -5.86 8.37 -2.20
N LEU A 98 -5.82 7.11 -2.63
CA LEU A 98 -5.86 6.77 -4.06
C LEU A 98 -7.16 7.21 -4.73
N THR A 99 -8.31 6.90 -4.13
CA THR A 99 -9.63 7.32 -4.64
C THR A 99 -9.73 8.83 -4.70
N MET A 100 -9.41 9.52 -3.59
CA MET A 100 -9.45 10.99 -3.53
C MET A 100 -8.60 11.64 -4.64
N LEU A 101 -7.42 11.09 -4.91
CA LEU A 101 -6.51 11.65 -5.91
C LEU A 101 -6.81 11.23 -7.35
N ILE A 102 -7.44 10.07 -7.57
CA ILE A 102 -7.94 9.67 -8.89
C ILE A 102 -9.15 10.51 -9.27
N GLU A 103 -10.07 10.73 -8.33
CA GLU A 103 -11.36 11.40 -8.59
C GLU A 103 -11.28 12.92 -8.40
N GLY A 104 -10.23 13.42 -7.76
CA GLY A 104 -10.10 14.83 -7.42
C GLY A 104 -11.08 15.28 -6.33
N THR A 105 -11.41 14.37 -5.40
CA THR A 105 -12.37 14.58 -4.32
C THR A 105 -11.67 14.68 -2.96
N ASP A 106 -12.37 15.22 -1.98
CA ASP A 106 -11.94 15.19 -0.58
C ASP A 106 -13.11 14.66 0.26
N ARG A 107 -12.96 13.46 0.82
CA ARG A 107 -14.04 12.79 1.57
C ARG A 107 -14.40 13.52 2.86
N ASP A 108 -13.47 14.33 3.39
CA ASP A 108 -13.70 15.11 4.61
C ASP A 108 -14.39 16.46 4.28
N ASN A 109 -14.60 16.75 2.99
CA ASN A 109 -15.37 17.90 2.53
C ASN A 109 -16.79 17.45 2.15
N GLU A 110 -17.77 17.78 3.00
CA GLU A 110 -19.19 17.43 2.82
C GLU A 110 -19.76 17.80 1.44
N THR A 111 -19.23 18.85 0.80
CA THR A 111 -19.71 19.31 -0.52
C THR A 111 -19.41 18.31 -1.64
N VAL A 112 -18.31 17.58 -1.54
CA VAL A 112 -17.83 16.65 -2.58
C VAL A 112 -17.71 15.20 -2.11
N ALA A 113 -17.95 14.94 -0.82
CA ALA A 113 -17.89 13.60 -0.23
C ALA A 113 -18.83 12.60 -0.92
N THR A 114 -19.97 13.05 -1.47
CA THR A 114 -20.89 12.19 -2.22
C THR A 114 -20.33 11.70 -3.55
N ALA A 115 -19.27 12.33 -4.06
CA ALA A 115 -18.58 11.92 -5.27
C ALA A 115 -17.44 10.91 -5.00
N PHE A 116 -17.10 10.65 -3.74
CA PHE A 116 -16.08 9.67 -3.35
C PHE A 116 -16.65 8.25 -3.47
N ASP A 117 -16.12 7.45 -4.40
CA ASP A 117 -16.48 6.05 -4.56
C ASP A 117 -15.26 5.16 -4.80
N GLU A 118 -14.91 4.36 -3.79
CA GLU A 118 -13.79 3.42 -3.85
C GLU A 118 -14.03 2.24 -4.83
N ARG A 119 -15.22 2.15 -5.42
CA ARG A 119 -15.58 1.17 -6.46
C ARG A 119 -15.79 1.83 -7.83
N SER A 120 -15.43 3.10 -7.98
CA SER A 120 -15.57 3.75 -9.28
C SER A 120 -14.71 3.04 -10.35
N PRO A 121 -15.10 3.11 -11.64
CA PRO A 121 -14.38 2.40 -12.70
C PRO A 121 -12.89 2.74 -12.77
N ALA A 122 -12.51 3.98 -12.45
CA ALA A 122 -11.12 4.41 -12.44
C ALA A 122 -10.32 3.79 -11.28
N VAL A 123 -10.93 3.67 -10.10
CA VAL A 123 -10.31 3.03 -8.93
C VAL A 123 -10.18 1.52 -9.15
N LEU A 124 -11.23 0.85 -9.65
CA LEU A 124 -11.17 -0.59 -9.97
C LEU A 124 -10.11 -0.88 -11.03
N TRP A 125 -9.99 -0.03 -12.06
CA TRP A 125 -8.92 -0.12 -13.05
C TRP A 125 -7.53 -0.01 -12.40
N ALA A 126 -7.36 0.94 -11.48
CA ALA A 126 -6.09 1.16 -10.77
C ALA A 126 -5.72 -0.05 -9.90
N LEU A 127 -6.68 -0.58 -9.13
CA LEU A 127 -6.50 -1.78 -8.30
C LEU A 127 -6.08 -2.98 -9.16
N LYS A 128 -6.80 -3.23 -10.26
CA LYS A 128 -6.48 -4.31 -11.20
C LYS A 128 -5.09 -4.15 -11.80
N ARG A 129 -4.71 -2.94 -12.22
CA ARG A 129 -3.36 -2.67 -12.73
C ARG A 129 -2.32 -2.96 -11.66
N VAL A 130 -2.49 -2.49 -10.43
CA VAL A 130 -1.54 -2.71 -9.33
C VAL A 130 -1.35 -4.19 -9.06
N VAL A 131 -2.44 -4.91 -8.80
CA VAL A 131 -2.40 -6.35 -8.45
C VAL A 131 -1.75 -7.16 -9.56
N LYS A 132 -2.15 -6.97 -10.82
CA LYS A 132 -1.58 -7.72 -11.96
C LYS A 132 -0.11 -7.37 -12.22
N THR A 133 0.32 -6.14 -11.96
CA THR A 133 1.73 -5.75 -12.10
C THR A 133 2.60 -6.41 -11.04
N CYS A 134 2.16 -6.36 -9.79
CA CYS A 134 2.83 -7.01 -8.67
C CYS A 134 2.95 -8.52 -8.89
N ALA A 135 1.86 -9.17 -9.31
CA ALA A 135 1.86 -10.60 -9.62
C ALA A 135 2.88 -10.95 -10.73
N LYS A 136 2.93 -10.17 -11.83
CA LYS A 136 3.91 -10.37 -12.90
C LYS A 136 5.36 -10.20 -12.44
N ALA A 137 5.60 -9.32 -11.47
CA ALA A 137 6.93 -9.03 -10.95
C ALA A 137 7.33 -9.92 -9.74
N GLY A 138 6.45 -10.81 -9.27
CA GLY A 138 6.69 -11.61 -8.06
C GLY A 138 6.74 -10.78 -6.77
N VAL A 139 6.06 -9.64 -6.75
CA VAL A 139 5.99 -8.70 -5.61
C VAL A 139 4.64 -8.85 -4.92
N SER A 140 4.60 -8.77 -3.59
CA SER A 140 3.33 -8.85 -2.85
C SER A 140 2.45 -7.61 -3.11
N SER A 141 1.15 -7.82 -3.23
CA SER A 141 0.15 -6.74 -3.29
C SER A 141 -0.85 -6.86 -2.15
N SER A 142 -1.16 -5.73 -1.54
CA SER A 142 -2.10 -5.60 -0.43
C SER A 142 -3.03 -4.42 -0.67
N ILE A 143 -4.14 -4.37 0.05
CA ILE A 143 -4.99 -3.19 0.18
C ILE A 143 -5.24 -2.93 1.66
N CYS A 144 -5.24 -1.66 2.04
CA CYS A 144 -5.62 -1.17 3.35
C CYS A 144 -6.56 0.02 3.19
N GLY A 145 -7.33 0.32 4.24
CA GLY A 145 -8.34 1.36 4.21
C GLY A 145 -9.71 0.82 4.60
N GLN A 146 -10.74 1.63 4.37
CA GLN A 146 -12.11 1.24 4.73
C GLN A 146 -12.75 0.35 3.67
N ALA A 147 -12.48 0.60 2.38
CA ALA A 147 -12.94 -0.23 1.26
C ALA A 147 -13.00 -1.75 1.53
N PRO A 148 -11.87 -2.43 1.88
CA PRO A 148 -11.89 -3.88 2.10
C PRO A 148 -12.65 -4.32 3.37
N SER A 149 -12.93 -3.40 4.28
CA SER A 149 -13.74 -3.63 5.48
C SER A 149 -15.24 -3.37 5.24
N THR A 150 -15.59 -2.69 4.14
CA THR A 150 -16.96 -2.24 3.85
C THR A 150 -17.60 -3.04 2.72
N TYR A 151 -16.83 -3.37 1.67
CA TYR A 151 -17.35 -3.88 0.40
C TYR A 151 -16.91 -5.33 0.14
N ASP A 152 -17.80 -6.27 0.39
CA ASP A 152 -17.51 -7.71 0.21
C ASP A 152 -17.34 -8.08 -1.28
N ASP A 153 -18.06 -7.41 -2.18
CA ASP A 153 -17.91 -7.50 -3.64
C ASP A 153 -16.50 -7.11 -4.08
N LEU A 154 -15.98 -6.00 -3.56
CA LEU A 154 -14.62 -5.56 -3.83
C LEU A 154 -13.57 -6.57 -3.35
N VAL A 155 -13.77 -7.16 -2.16
CA VAL A 155 -12.85 -8.20 -1.65
C VAL A 155 -12.83 -9.40 -2.59
N ALA A 156 -13.99 -9.87 -3.05
CA ALA A 156 -14.08 -10.97 -4.01
C ALA A 156 -13.34 -10.64 -5.30
N GLU A 157 -13.59 -9.46 -5.90
CA GLU A 157 -12.88 -9.02 -7.10
C GLU A 157 -11.36 -8.97 -6.91
N LEU A 158 -10.88 -8.48 -5.76
CA LEU A 158 -9.44 -8.42 -5.45
C LEU A 158 -8.81 -9.82 -5.36
N VAL A 159 -9.52 -10.80 -4.78
CA VAL A 159 -9.09 -12.20 -4.74
C VAL A 159 -8.99 -12.77 -6.17
N GLU A 160 -10.00 -12.54 -7.01
CA GLU A 160 -9.98 -12.94 -8.43
C GLU A 160 -8.85 -12.26 -9.22
N MET A 161 -8.51 -11.02 -8.87
CA MET A 161 -7.34 -10.33 -9.43
C MET A 161 -6.01 -10.95 -8.99
N GLY A 162 -5.99 -11.68 -7.87
CA GLY A 162 -4.80 -12.32 -7.31
C GLY A 162 -4.07 -11.44 -6.28
N ILE A 163 -4.81 -10.66 -5.49
CA ILE A 163 -4.23 -9.91 -4.38
C ILE A 163 -3.62 -10.87 -3.36
N THR A 164 -2.49 -10.49 -2.74
CA THR A 164 -1.79 -11.41 -1.80
C THR A 164 -2.19 -11.22 -0.34
N SER A 165 -2.79 -10.09 0.01
CA SER A 165 -3.30 -9.83 1.36
C SER A 165 -4.34 -8.72 1.38
N VAL A 166 -5.20 -8.73 2.39
CA VAL A 166 -6.21 -7.69 2.63
C VAL A 166 -6.12 -7.29 4.10
N SER A 167 -6.01 -5.99 4.38
CA SER A 167 -5.99 -5.43 5.73
C SER A 167 -7.33 -4.77 6.03
N VAL A 168 -7.98 -5.22 7.11
CA VAL A 168 -9.34 -4.80 7.48
C VAL A 168 -9.44 -4.43 8.96
N ASN A 169 -10.51 -3.72 9.32
CA ASN A 169 -10.83 -3.44 10.71
C ASN A 169 -11.08 -4.76 11.48
N PRO A 170 -10.75 -4.84 12.78
CA PRO A 170 -10.89 -6.06 13.57
C PRO A 170 -12.28 -6.71 13.55
N ASP A 171 -13.34 -5.92 13.50
CA ASP A 171 -14.74 -6.36 13.45
C ASP A 171 -15.12 -7.00 12.11
N ALA A 172 -14.46 -6.61 11.01
CA ALA A 172 -14.70 -7.16 9.68
C ALA A 172 -13.93 -8.47 9.40
N VAL A 173 -12.90 -8.81 10.19
CA VAL A 173 -11.97 -9.92 9.93
C VAL A 173 -12.70 -11.24 9.65
N ASN A 174 -13.66 -11.62 10.49
CA ASN A 174 -14.36 -12.89 10.33
C ASN A 174 -15.22 -12.90 9.07
N ARG A 175 -15.98 -11.82 8.79
CA ARG A 175 -16.82 -11.72 7.59
C ARG A 175 -15.97 -11.80 6.32
N VAL A 176 -14.93 -10.98 6.25
CA VAL A 176 -14.01 -10.91 5.09
C VAL A 176 -13.28 -12.24 4.86
N ARG A 177 -12.91 -12.96 5.92
CA ARG A 177 -12.33 -14.31 5.78
C ARG A 177 -13.27 -15.29 5.09
N HIS A 178 -14.57 -15.24 5.37
CA HIS A 178 -15.55 -16.11 4.69
C HIS A 178 -15.68 -15.74 3.21
N VAL A 179 -15.73 -14.43 2.90
CA VAL A 179 -15.76 -13.94 1.51
C VAL A 179 -14.56 -14.44 0.72
N ILE A 180 -13.35 -14.33 1.30
CA ILE A 180 -12.11 -14.83 0.68
C ILE A 180 -12.21 -16.34 0.45
N LEU A 181 -12.57 -17.12 1.48
CA LEU A 181 -12.69 -18.58 1.39
C LEU A 181 -13.66 -19.01 0.28
N ASP A 182 -14.84 -18.40 0.23
CA ASP A 182 -15.86 -18.73 -0.76
C ASP A 182 -15.45 -18.35 -2.18
N THR A 183 -14.71 -17.24 -2.32
CA THR A 183 -14.17 -16.80 -3.61
C THR A 183 -13.05 -17.73 -4.08
N GLU A 184 -12.09 -18.05 -3.22
CA GLU A 184 -10.99 -18.98 -3.53
C GLU A 184 -11.51 -20.35 -3.93
N ARG A 185 -12.55 -20.88 -3.25
CA ARG A 185 -13.20 -22.15 -3.60
C ARG A 185 -13.75 -22.17 -5.02
N LYS A 186 -14.37 -21.07 -5.46
CA LYS A 186 -14.92 -20.95 -6.83
C LYS A 186 -13.83 -20.90 -7.90
N LEU A 187 -12.64 -20.40 -7.56
CA LEU A 187 -11.52 -20.30 -8.50
C LEU A 187 -10.80 -21.64 -8.74
N ILE A 188 -10.90 -22.57 -7.79
CA ILE A 188 -10.27 -23.89 -7.87
C ILE A 188 -11.23 -25.03 -8.25
N SER A 189 -12.53 -24.76 -8.26
CA SER A 189 -13.59 -25.70 -8.68
C SER A 189 -13.81 -25.63 -10.19
#